data_AF-A0A1I6WMA4-F1
#
_entry.id   AF-A0A1I6WMA4-F1
#
_cell.length_a   1.000
_cell.length_b   1.000
_cell.length_c   1.000
_cell.angle_alpha   90.00
_cell.angle_beta   90.00
_cell.angle_gamma   90.00
#
_symmetry.space_group_name_H-M   'P 1'
#
loop_
_entity.id
_entity.type
_entity.pdbx_description
1 polymer ?
#
loop_
_entity_poly.entity_id
_entity_poly.type
_entity_poly.pdbx_seq_one_letter_code
_entity_poly.pdbx_strand_id
1 'polypeptide(L)'
;MNAAPRFSLRAAVTDSVSTGRRDEPPAAIEPEPAAEPVQTGVSPRRATKNIKDTKTPRPATRQGARGITVWVEPEIYRMIKLVGLDADMTTQDVMMEAINDLLMKKGKGRIVKTR
;
A
#
# COMPACT_ATOMS: atom_id res chain seq x y z
N MET A 1 28.86 18.43 29.36
CA MET A 1 28.48 18.71 27.96
C MET A 1 28.14 17.38 27.30
N ASN A 2 26.86 17.08 27.07
CA ASN A 2 26.43 16.09 26.08
C ASN A 2 24.91 16.21 25.91
N ALA A 3 24.49 16.89 24.85
CA ALA A 3 23.10 16.95 24.42
C ALA A 3 22.90 15.88 23.35
N ALA A 4 22.22 14.78 23.71
CA ALA A 4 21.71 13.83 22.73
C ALA A 4 20.47 14.43 22.05
N PRO A 5 20.32 14.35 20.71
CA PRO A 5 19.17 14.92 20.03
C PRO A 5 17.94 14.08 20.34
N ARG A 6 16.94 14.70 20.97
CA ARG A 6 15.62 14.08 21.19
C ARG A 6 14.91 14.08 19.84
N PHE A 7 14.83 12.92 19.19
CA PHE A 7 13.97 12.73 18.04
C PHE A 7 12.53 13.09 18.44
N SER A 8 12.05 14.23 17.96
CA SER A 8 10.73 14.74 18.31
C SER A 8 9.70 14.16 17.34
N LEU A 9 8.68 13.47 17.87
CA LEU A 9 7.55 12.96 17.07
C LEU A 9 6.79 14.08 16.34
N ARG A 10 6.90 15.33 16.82
CA ARG A 10 6.33 16.51 16.16
C ARG A 10 6.96 16.80 14.79
N ALA A 11 8.25 16.50 14.61
CA ALA A 11 8.93 16.71 13.34
C ALA A 11 8.53 15.69 12.26
N ALA A 12 8.03 14.52 12.65
CA ALA A 12 7.62 13.47 11.72
C ALA A 12 6.19 13.63 11.17
N VAL A 13 5.40 14.56 11.72
CA VAL A 13 3.98 14.77 11.35
C VAL A 13 3.81 15.71 10.15
N THR A 14 4.81 16.52 9.83
CA THR A 14 4.72 17.53 8.76
C THR A 14 5.42 17.13 7.47
N ASP A 15 5.95 15.90 7.38
CA ASP A 15 6.54 15.42 6.14
C ASP A 15 5.41 15.03 5.18
N SER A 16 4.98 16.03 4.40
CA SER A 16 3.95 15.93 3.40
C SER A 16 4.31 14.84 2.39
N VAL A 17 3.57 13.74 2.41
CA VAL A 17 3.64 12.69 1.40
C VAL A 17 3.29 13.32 0.05
N SER A 18 4.30 13.47 -0.81
CA SER A 18 4.19 13.99 -2.16
C SER A 18 3.29 13.07 -3.01
N THR A 19 1.99 13.35 -3.01
CA THR A 19 1.08 12.82 -4.02
C THR A 19 1.33 13.61 -5.30
N GLY A 20 2.07 13.01 -6.24
CA GLY A 20 2.42 13.63 -7.50
C GLY A 20 1.22 14.21 -8.25
N ARG A 21 1.06 15.53 -8.14
CA ARG A 21 0.25 16.36 -9.03
C ARG A 21 1.13 17.54 -9.40
N ARG A 22 1.49 17.65 -10.68
CA ARG A 22 2.20 18.83 -11.20
C ARG A 22 1.22 20.00 -11.14
N ASP A 23 1.56 21.00 -10.34
CA ASP A 23 0.99 22.34 -10.44
C ASP A 23 1.53 22.98 -11.74
N GLU A 24 0.67 23.18 -12.73
CA GLU A 24 0.89 24.21 -13.74
C GLU A 24 0.06 25.43 -13.34
N PRO A 25 0.65 26.65 -13.32
CA PRO A 25 -0.04 27.86 -12.93
C PRO A 25 -1.05 28.29 -14.03
N PRO A 26 -2.27 28.75 -13.67
CA PRO A 26 -3.24 29.19 -14.65
C PRO A 26 -2.84 30.56 -15.23
N ALA A 27 -2.75 30.64 -16.55
CA ALA A 27 -2.63 31.89 -17.29
C ALA A 27 -3.92 32.72 -17.12
N ALA A 28 -3.75 34.00 -16.78
CA ALA A 28 -4.81 34.97 -16.60
C ALA A 28 -5.62 35.21 -17.88
N ILE A 29 -6.95 35.15 -17.78
CA ILE A 29 -7.88 35.64 -18.79
C ILE A 29 -9.03 36.36 -18.06
N GLU A 30 -9.13 37.68 -18.26
CA GLU A 30 -10.26 38.55 -17.88
C GLU A 30 -11.26 38.70 -19.07
N PRO A 31 -12.52 39.17 -18.86
CA PRO A 31 -13.73 38.39 -19.20
C PRO A 31 -14.64 38.86 -20.37
N GLU A 32 -15.59 37.96 -20.70
CA GLU A 32 -16.96 38.13 -21.30
C GLU A 32 -17.17 38.42 -22.81
N PRO A 33 -18.33 38.09 -23.45
CA PRO A 33 -19.53 37.34 -22.99
C PRO A 33 -20.13 36.33 -24.02
N ALA A 34 -21.28 35.75 -23.64
CA ALA A 34 -22.36 35.17 -24.46
C ALA A 34 -22.32 33.66 -24.77
N ALA A 35 -23.28 32.97 -24.14
CA ALA A 35 -23.60 31.57 -24.27
C ALA A 35 -24.33 31.24 -25.58
N GLU A 36 -24.07 30.05 -26.12
CA GLU A 36 -25.07 29.15 -26.71
C GLU A 36 -24.49 27.71 -26.76
N PRO A 37 -25.17 26.68 -26.22
CA PRO A 37 -24.60 25.34 -26.08
C PRO A 37 -24.99 24.47 -27.28
N VAL A 38 -24.06 24.26 -28.23
CA VAL A 38 -24.23 23.23 -29.26
C VAL A 38 -23.51 21.96 -28.82
N GLN A 39 -24.30 21.01 -28.35
CA GLN A 39 -23.91 19.63 -28.07
C GLN A 39 -23.38 18.97 -29.36
N THR A 40 -22.07 18.80 -29.46
CA THR A 40 -21.47 17.85 -30.40
C THR A 40 -21.06 16.61 -29.64
N GLY A 41 -21.87 15.56 -29.79
CA GLY A 41 -21.59 14.24 -29.25
C GLY A 41 -20.30 13.68 -29.86
N VAL A 42 -19.27 13.56 -29.04
CA VAL A 42 -18.12 12.71 -29.31
C VAL A 42 -18.04 11.71 -28.16
N SER A 43 -18.63 10.53 -28.37
CA SER A 43 -18.42 9.38 -27.50
C SER A 43 -16.92 9.20 -27.26
N PRO A 44 -16.43 9.09 -26.01
CA PRO A 44 -15.03 8.80 -25.78
C PRO A 44 -14.81 7.36 -26.24
N ARG A 45 -14.25 7.21 -27.44
CA ARG A 45 -13.70 5.94 -27.89
C ARG A 45 -12.61 5.59 -26.88
N ARG A 46 -12.98 4.75 -25.91
CA ARG A 46 -12.09 4.22 -24.89
C ARG A 46 -10.96 3.53 -25.62
N ALA A 47 -9.84 4.23 -25.76
CA ALA A 47 -8.62 3.65 -26.29
C ALA A 47 -8.31 2.45 -25.40
N THR A 48 -8.48 1.25 -25.95
CA THR A 48 -8.06 0.00 -25.33
C THR A 48 -6.54 0.04 -25.29
N LYS A 49 -6.00 0.63 -24.24
CA LYS A 49 -4.59 0.50 -23.89
C LYS A 49 -4.36 -0.99 -23.64
N ASN A 50 -3.83 -1.68 -24.65
CA ASN A 50 -3.31 -3.03 -24.51
C ASN A 50 -2.21 -2.96 -23.44
N ILE A 51 -2.58 -3.25 -22.20
CA ILE A 51 -1.65 -3.45 -21.10
C ILE A 51 -0.95 -4.76 -21.44
N LYS A 52 0.20 -4.66 -22.12
CA LYS A 52 1.13 -5.76 -22.22
C LYS A 52 1.54 -6.05 -20.78
N ASP A 53 1.10 -7.19 -20.25
CA ASP A 53 1.49 -7.71 -18.94
C ASP A 53 3.01 -7.84 -18.89
N THR A 54 3.71 -6.80 -18.45
CA THR A 54 5.10 -6.88 -18.04
C THR A 54 5.14 -7.64 -16.72
N LYS A 55 4.98 -8.97 -16.80
CA LYS A 55 5.15 -9.88 -15.67
C LYS A 55 6.60 -9.80 -15.21
N THR A 56 6.83 -8.95 -14.23
CA THR A 56 8.12 -8.85 -13.53
C THR A 56 8.43 -10.25 -12.96
N PRO A 57 9.65 -10.78 -13.16
CA PRO A 57 10.02 -12.10 -12.68
C PRO A 57 9.80 -12.19 -11.17
N ARG A 58 9.10 -13.24 -10.74
CA ARG A 58 8.78 -13.44 -9.33
C ARG A 58 10.08 -13.78 -8.57
N PRO A 59 10.37 -13.13 -7.43
CA PRO A 59 11.54 -13.45 -6.60
C PRO A 59 11.59 -14.94 -6.24
N ALA A 60 12.79 -15.52 -6.17
CA ALA A 60 13.02 -16.92 -5.83
C ALA A 60 12.35 -17.32 -4.51
N THR A 61 12.36 -16.43 -3.52
CA THR A 61 11.72 -16.61 -2.20
C THR A 61 10.18 -16.75 -2.25
N ARG A 62 9.55 -16.42 -3.38
CA ARG A 62 8.08 -16.52 -3.59
C ARG A 62 7.70 -17.63 -4.56
N GLN A 63 8.66 -18.43 -5.04
CA GLN A 63 8.36 -19.58 -5.90
C GLN A 63 7.55 -20.61 -5.10
N GLY A 64 6.43 -21.08 -5.68
CA GLY A 64 5.50 -22.00 -4.99
C GLY A 64 4.66 -21.38 -3.87
N ALA A 65 4.82 -20.08 -3.56
CA ALA A 65 4.02 -19.38 -2.56
C ALA A 65 2.90 -18.54 -3.20
N ARG A 66 1.79 -18.40 -2.46
CA ARG A 66 0.67 -17.51 -2.80
C ARG A 66 0.59 -16.42 -1.73
N GLY A 67 0.45 -15.17 -2.15
CA GLY A 67 0.24 -14.05 -1.23
C GLY A 67 -1.23 -13.95 -0.85
N ILE A 68 -1.49 -13.63 0.41
CA ILE A 68 -2.81 -13.29 0.93
C ILE A 68 -2.75 -11.82 1.32
N THR A 69 -3.69 -11.01 0.83
CA THR A 69 -3.81 -9.59 1.18
C THR A 69 -5.06 -9.41 2.03
N VAL A 70 -4.91 -8.74 3.17
CA VAL A 70 -6.00 -8.45 4.10
C VAL A 70 -5.91 -6.97 4.49
N TRP A 71 -7.07 -6.33 4.59
CA TRP A 71 -7.19 -4.99 5.15
C TRP A 71 -7.38 -5.11 6.66
N VAL A 72 -6.53 -4.43 7.43
CA VAL A 72 -6.58 -4.42 8.89
C VAL A 72 -6.56 -2.98 9.38
N GLU A 73 -7.03 -2.77 10.60
CA GLU A 73 -6.93 -1.46 11.24
C GLU A 73 -5.46 -1.08 11.46
N PRO A 74 -5.13 0.23 11.44
CA PRO A 74 -3.75 0.69 11.62
C PRO A 74 -3.11 0.24 12.93
N GLU A 75 -3.91 0.09 13.99
CA GLU A 75 -3.45 -0.36 15.31
C GLU A 75 -3.01 -1.83 15.27
N ILE A 76 -3.80 -2.69 14.63
CA ILE A 76 -3.48 -4.11 14.43
C ILE A 76 -2.18 -4.24 13.64
N TYR A 77 -2.00 -3.45 12.58
CA TYR A 77 -0.77 -3.46 11.80
C TYR A 77 0.47 -3.11 12.62
N ARG A 78 0.37 -2.14 13.54
CA ARG A 78 1.46 -1.78 14.46
C ARG A 78 1.74 -2.89 15.46
N MET A 79 0.70 -3.47 16.06
CA MET A 79 0.84 -4.56 17.03
C MET A 79 1.55 -5.78 16.42
N ILE A 80 1.18 -6.18 15.20
CA ILE A 80 1.84 -7.31 14.51
C ILE A 80 3.34 -7.04 14.33
N LYS A 81 3.74 -5.80 14.03
CA LYS A 81 5.16 -5.44 13.91
C LYS A 81 5.87 -5.50 15.25
N LEU A 82 5.24 -5.00 16.31
CA LEU A 82 5.82 -5.05 17.65
C LEU A 82 6.05 -6.49 18.10
N VAL A 83 5.08 -7.38 17.89
CA VAL A 83 5.25 -8.82 18.18
C VAL A 83 6.44 -9.41 17.42
N GLY A 84 6.60 -9.06 16.14
CA GLY A 84 7.76 -9.50 15.36
C GLY A 84 9.09 -8.98 15.91
N LEU A 85 9.13 -7.73 16.36
CA LEU A 85 10.33 -7.16 16.98
C LEU A 85 10.66 -7.82 18.33
N ASP A 86 9.65 -8.05 19.17
CA ASP A 86 9.84 -8.64 20.50
C ASP A 86 10.30 -10.10 20.43
N ALA A 87 9.91 -10.83 19.38
CA ALA A 87 10.22 -12.25 19.19
C ALA A 87 11.39 -12.52 18.21
N ASP A 88 12.08 -11.48 17.71
CA ASP A 88 13.08 -11.58 16.64
C ASP A 88 12.56 -12.33 15.39
N MET A 89 11.29 -12.13 15.04
CA MET A 89 10.60 -12.80 13.94
C MET A 89 10.23 -11.82 12.83
N THR A 90 10.22 -12.30 11.59
CA THR A 90 9.67 -11.49 10.49
C THR A 90 8.15 -11.40 10.63
N THR A 91 7.54 -10.32 10.13
CA THR A 91 6.08 -10.22 10.04
C THR A 91 5.45 -11.42 9.31
N GLN A 92 6.16 -12.02 8.34
CA GLN A 92 5.67 -13.23 7.67
C GLN A 92 5.62 -14.42 8.63
N ASP A 93 6.64 -14.60 9.47
CA ASP A 93 6.69 -15.71 10.44
C ASP A 93 5.60 -15.59 11.49
N VAL A 94 5.41 -14.39 12.06
CA VAL A 94 4.33 -14.09 13.02
C VAL A 94 2.95 -14.40 12.39
N MET A 95 2.74 -13.98 11.14
CA MET A 95 1.49 -14.26 10.44
C MET A 95 1.29 -15.75 10.16
N MET A 96 2.36 -16.48 9.84
CA MET A 96 2.30 -17.93 9.64
C MET A 96 1.99 -18.68 10.93
N GLU A 97 2.53 -18.24 12.06
CA GLU A 97 2.20 -18.77 13.38
C GLU A 97 0.72 -18.54 13.72
N ALA A 98 0.24 -17.30 13.57
CA ALA A 98 -1.17 -16.97 13.82
C ALA A 98 -2.14 -17.76 12.93
N ILE A 99 -1.79 -17.97 11.65
CA ILE A 99 -2.58 -18.80 10.72
C ILE A 99 -2.58 -20.26 11.18
N ASN A 100 -1.43 -20.79 11.60
CA ASN A 100 -1.33 -22.16 12.09
C ASN A 100 -2.19 -22.37 13.34
N ASP A 101 -2.15 -21.44 14.30
CA ASP A 101 -2.97 -21.49 15.49
C ASP A 101 -4.46 -21.42 15.17
N LEU A 102 -4.85 -20.59 14.20
CA LEU A 102 -6.22 -20.52 13.73
C LEU A 102 -6.66 -21.85 13.10
N LEU A 103 -5.83 -22.47 12.26
CA LEU A 103 -6.14 -23.74 11.61
C LEU A 103 -6.23 -24.89 12.61
N MET A 104 -5.33 -24.92 13.61
CA MET A 104 -5.40 -25.88 14.71
C MET A 104 -6.70 -25.73 15.50
N LYS A 105 -7.08 -24.50 15.88
CA LYS A 105 -8.37 -24.23 16.56
C LYS A 105 -9.59 -24.66 15.73
N LYS A 106 -9.48 -24.69 14.41
CA LYS A 106 -10.54 -25.12 13.49
C LYS A 106 -10.45 -26.60 13.09
N GLY A 107 -9.54 -27.37 13.68
CA GLY A 107 -9.39 -28.81 13.40
C GLY A 107 -8.84 -29.13 12.02
N LYS A 108 -8.27 -28.15 11.31
CA LYS A 108 -7.70 -28.32 9.95
C LYS A 108 -6.25 -28.82 9.95
N GLY A 109 -5.70 -29.12 11.13
CA GLY A 109 -4.30 -29.51 11.32
C GLY A 109 -3.33 -28.32 11.25
N ARG A 110 -2.06 -28.57 11.60
CA ARG A 110 -0.98 -27.58 11.51
C ARG A 110 -0.27 -27.71 10.16
N ILE A 111 -0.10 -26.61 9.44
CA ILE A 111 0.66 -26.59 8.19
C ILE A 111 2.11 -26.21 8.54
N VAL A 112 2.86 -27.16 9.08
CA VAL A 112 4.31 -26.99 9.28
C VAL A 112 4.98 -27.19 7.92
N LYS A 113 5.43 -26.10 7.28
CA LYS A 113 6.43 -26.23 6.22
C LYS A 113 7.79 -26.39 6.90
N THR A 114 8.29 -27.62 6.97
CA THR A 114 9.71 -27.92 7.15
C THR A 114 10.45 -27.22 6.01
N ARG A 115 11.36 -26.31 6.36
CA ARG A 115 12.20 -25.59 5.39
C ARG A 115 13.12 -26.56 4.67
#